data_AF-A0A7K3DXV3-F1
#
_entry.id   AF-A0A7K3DXV3-F1
#
_cell.length_a   1.000
_cell.length_b   1.000
_cell.length_c   1.000
_cell.angle_alpha   90.00
_cell.angle_beta   90.00
_cell.angle_gamma   90.00
#
_symmetry.space_group_name_H-M   'P 1'
#
loop_
_entity.id
_entity.type
_entity.pdbx_description
1 polymer ?
#
loop_
_entity_poly.entity_id
_entity_poly.type
_entity_poly.pdbx_seq_one_letter_code
_entity_poly.pdbx_strand_id
1 'polypeptide(L)'
;MSTLHVCAADGAAVLVEGERIAALGTREELTAAHPGARVREWPGILTSGLLNPYGPEILEGTYHPDPREADMYGTVPIGGERAREIFRADPSRIGASARRGVQRLFAHGTVAVAGELRVRAVLEVAQRSGLAFAARPDRLPGPVSLSPRPLVLLPAPTVGGPARFAVFDVPDRAGLVAQGAGTCVATVVAGRLVYRGR
;
A
#
# COMPACT_ATOMS: atom_id res chain seq x y z
N MET A 1 -4.87 22.07 1.79
CA MET A 1 -4.76 22.11 0.32
C MET A 1 -5.48 20.89 -0.23
N SER A 2 -6.46 21.09 -1.10
CA SER A 2 -7.18 20.00 -1.77
C SER A 2 -6.32 19.41 -2.90
N THR A 3 -6.34 18.09 -3.05
CA THR A 3 -5.65 17.39 -4.14
C THR A 3 -6.65 16.53 -4.90
N LEU A 4 -6.73 16.72 -6.21
CA LEU A 4 -7.56 15.93 -7.10
C LEU A 4 -6.70 14.84 -7.75
N HIS A 5 -7.03 13.57 -7.50
CA HIS A 5 -6.41 12.43 -8.15
C HIS A 5 -7.29 11.98 -9.30
N VAL A 6 -6.72 11.88 -10.50
CA VAL A 6 -7.45 11.58 -11.73
C VAL A 6 -6.80 10.41 -12.45
N CYS A 7 -7.61 9.45 -12.87
CA CYS A 7 -7.17 8.24 -13.54
C CYS A 7 -7.63 8.22 -15.00
N ALA A 8 -6.71 7.96 -15.92
CA ALA A 8 -6.96 8.07 -17.35
C ALA A 8 -7.79 6.90 -17.90
N ALA A 9 -7.62 5.69 -17.37
CA ALA A 9 -8.23 4.48 -17.94
C ALA A 9 -9.74 4.36 -17.63
N ASP A 10 -10.15 4.73 -16.41
CA ASP A 10 -11.55 4.65 -15.96
C ASP A 10 -12.24 6.02 -15.85
N GLY A 11 -11.50 7.12 -16.07
CA GLY A 11 -12.00 8.49 -15.88
C GLY A 11 -12.34 8.84 -14.43
N ALA A 12 -12.02 7.96 -13.48
CA ALA A 12 -12.37 8.13 -12.08
C ALA A 12 -11.51 9.23 -11.44
N ALA A 13 -12.15 10.02 -10.60
CA ALA A 13 -11.49 11.08 -9.85
C ALA A 13 -11.88 11.06 -8.37
N VAL A 14 -10.90 11.38 -7.53
CA VAL A 14 -11.04 11.46 -6.07
C VAL A 14 -10.47 12.78 -5.59
N LEU A 15 -11.30 13.60 -4.97
CA LEU A 15 -10.85 14.81 -4.28
C LEU A 15 -10.51 14.49 -2.83
N VAL A 16 -9.30 14.86 -2.43
CA VAL A 16 -8.78 14.67 -1.08
C VAL A 16 -8.59 16.01 -0.40
N GLU A 17 -9.09 16.13 0.83
CA GLU A 17 -8.88 17.27 1.71
C GLU A 17 -8.39 16.80 3.09
N GLY A 18 -7.16 17.20 3.45
CA GLY A 18 -6.51 16.70 4.65
C GLY A 18 -6.41 15.18 4.59
N GLU A 19 -7.02 14.48 5.56
CA GLU A 19 -6.99 13.02 5.65
C GLU A 19 -8.27 12.35 5.10
N ARG A 20 -9.18 13.12 4.48
CA ARG A 20 -10.50 12.64 4.07
C ARG A 20 -10.76 12.79 2.58
N ILE A 21 -11.67 11.96 2.09
CA ILE A 21 -12.25 12.07 0.76
C ILE A 21 -13.33 13.12 0.81
N ALA A 22 -13.15 14.22 0.07
CA ALA A 22 -14.10 15.31 0.00
C ALA A 22 -15.15 15.09 -1.11
N ALA A 23 -14.76 14.47 -2.22
CA ALA A 23 -15.66 14.15 -3.31
C ALA A 23 -15.15 12.95 -4.14
N LEU A 24 -16.09 12.26 -4.78
CA LEU A 24 -15.87 11.19 -5.75
C LEU A 24 -16.68 11.51 -7.00
N GLY A 25 -16.15 11.24 -8.18
CA GLY A 25 -16.83 11.52 -9.44
C GLY A 25 -15.94 11.28 -10.64
N THR A 26 -16.32 11.86 -11.76
CA THR A 26 -15.49 11.91 -12.97
C THR A 26 -14.46 13.03 -12.90
N ARG A 27 -13.42 12.94 -13.74
CA ARG A 27 -12.46 14.03 -13.94
C ARG A 27 -13.15 15.36 -14.23
N GLU A 28 -14.08 15.35 -15.18
CA GLU A 28 -14.73 16.55 -15.70
C GLU A 28 -15.55 17.24 -14.61
N GLU A 29 -16.36 16.48 -13.87
CA GLU A 29 -17.17 16.99 -12.75
C GLU A 29 -16.30 17.62 -11.66
N LEU A 30 -15.28 16.90 -11.19
CA LEU A 30 -14.48 17.37 -10.05
C LEU A 30 -13.51 18.50 -10.42
N THR A 31 -12.99 18.53 -11.66
CA THR A 31 -12.14 19.64 -12.11
C THR A 31 -12.96 20.92 -12.25
N ALA A 32 -14.19 20.84 -12.76
CA ALA A 32 -15.09 21.98 -12.85
C ALA A 32 -15.54 22.50 -11.47
N ALA A 33 -15.88 21.59 -10.55
CA ALA A 33 -16.31 21.95 -9.20
C ALA A 33 -15.16 22.49 -8.31
N HIS A 34 -13.91 22.08 -8.58
CA HIS A 34 -12.75 22.40 -7.76
C HIS A 34 -11.55 22.90 -8.59
N PRO A 35 -11.67 24.05 -9.30
CA PRO A 35 -10.64 24.54 -10.21
C PRO A 35 -9.31 24.91 -9.54
N GLY A 36 -9.33 25.15 -8.22
CA GLY A 36 -8.11 25.43 -7.43
C GLY A 36 -7.44 24.20 -6.82
N ALA A 37 -7.99 23.00 -7.00
CA ALA A 37 -7.40 21.78 -6.46
C ALA A 37 -6.12 21.41 -7.20
N ARG A 38 -5.10 20.95 -6.46
CA ARG A 38 -3.90 20.43 -7.10
C ARG A 38 -4.20 19.12 -7.83
N VAL A 39 -4.08 19.12 -9.15
CA VAL A 39 -4.36 17.94 -9.97
C VAL A 39 -3.14 17.00 -10.02
N ARG A 40 -3.41 15.70 -9.90
CA ARG A 40 -2.46 14.61 -10.13
C ARG A 40 -3.08 13.58 -11.05
N GLU A 41 -2.48 13.43 -12.23
CA GLU A 41 -2.92 12.47 -13.24
C GLU A 41 -2.14 11.15 -13.15
N TRP A 42 -2.83 10.05 -13.46
CA TRP A 42 -2.31 8.70 -13.41
C TRP A 42 -2.80 7.87 -14.61
N PRO A 43 -1.98 6.96 -15.16
CA PRO A 43 -2.27 6.26 -16.42
C PRO A 43 -3.34 5.16 -16.33
N GLY A 44 -3.59 4.61 -15.14
CA GLY A 44 -4.41 3.41 -14.96
C GLY A 44 -5.75 3.64 -14.28
N ILE A 45 -6.16 2.70 -13.42
CA ILE A 45 -7.43 2.71 -12.68
C ILE A 45 -7.25 3.07 -11.21
N LEU A 46 -8.28 3.69 -10.63
CA LEU A 46 -8.35 3.94 -9.19
C LEU A 46 -9.14 2.83 -8.49
N THR A 47 -8.58 2.27 -7.43
CA THR A 47 -9.29 1.28 -6.60
C THR A 47 -9.25 1.65 -5.13
N SER A 48 -10.08 0.98 -4.33
CA SER A 48 -9.77 0.88 -2.90
C SER A 48 -8.37 0.30 -2.74
N GLY A 49 -7.62 0.79 -1.76
CA GLY A 49 -6.31 0.21 -1.48
C GLY A 49 -6.46 -1.23 -0.98
N LEU A 50 -5.36 -1.97 -1.01
CA LEU A 50 -5.34 -3.39 -0.70
C LEU A 50 -5.11 -3.66 0.79
N LEU A 51 -5.70 -4.76 1.26
CA LEU A 51 -5.35 -5.43 2.51
C LEU A 51 -4.31 -6.52 2.21
N ASN A 52 -3.17 -6.49 2.89
CA ASN A 52 -2.27 -7.64 2.91
C ASN A 52 -2.47 -8.46 4.20
N PRO A 53 -2.93 -9.72 4.13
CA PRO A 53 -3.28 -10.48 5.32
C PRO A 53 -2.09 -11.08 6.08
N TYR A 54 -0.88 -10.90 5.54
CA TYR A 54 0.37 -11.46 6.06
C TYR A 54 1.22 -10.42 6.80
N GLY A 55 0.59 -9.54 7.59
CA GLY A 55 1.27 -8.45 8.29
C GLY A 55 2.47 -8.92 9.13
N PRO A 56 2.29 -9.87 10.08
CA PRO A 56 3.38 -10.40 10.89
C PRO A 56 4.46 -11.09 10.05
N GLU A 57 4.06 -11.91 9.07
CA GLU A 57 4.99 -12.65 8.23
C GLU A 57 5.86 -11.72 7.37
N ILE A 58 5.29 -10.62 6.87
CA ILE A 58 6.00 -9.63 6.05
C ILE A 58 6.81 -8.64 6.90
N LEU A 59 6.28 -8.17 8.03
CA LEU A 59 6.89 -7.06 8.78
C LEU A 59 7.79 -7.53 9.94
N GLU A 60 7.57 -8.74 10.46
CA GLU A 60 8.36 -9.32 11.57
C GLU A 60 9.15 -10.54 11.12
N GLY A 61 8.53 -11.39 10.29
CA GLY A 61 9.11 -12.67 9.83
C GLY A 61 10.02 -12.58 8.60
N THR A 62 10.12 -11.40 7.97
CA THR A 62 10.89 -11.19 6.75
C THR A 62 11.91 -10.08 6.95
N TYR A 63 13.17 -10.37 6.63
CA TYR A 63 14.21 -9.36 6.55
C TYR A 63 14.12 -8.65 5.19
N HIS A 64 13.97 -7.34 5.23
CA HIS A 64 14.02 -6.47 4.05
C HIS A 64 15.40 -5.82 4.03
N PRO A 65 16.32 -6.23 3.13
CA PRO A 65 17.68 -5.69 3.12
C PRO A 65 17.74 -4.17 2.91
N ASP A 66 18.71 -3.51 3.55
CA ASP A 66 19.06 -2.14 3.19
C ASP A 66 19.81 -2.14 1.85
N PRO A 67 19.58 -1.17 0.94
CA PRO A 67 20.35 -1.07 -0.30
C PRO A 67 21.88 -1.03 -0.08
N ARG A 68 22.34 -0.52 1.08
CA ARG A 68 23.77 -0.49 1.45
C ARG A 68 24.35 -1.87 1.79
N GLU A 69 23.49 -2.85 2.05
CA GLU A 69 23.87 -4.23 2.38
C GLU A 69 23.61 -5.20 1.22
N ALA A 70 23.36 -4.67 0.02
CA ALA A 70 23.01 -5.47 -1.15
C ALA A 70 24.06 -6.53 -1.49
N ASP A 71 25.35 -6.24 -1.27
CA ASP A 71 26.43 -7.20 -1.53
C ASP A 71 26.39 -8.41 -0.58
N MET A 72 25.82 -8.24 0.62
CA MET A 72 25.74 -9.28 1.65
C MET A 72 24.42 -10.06 1.60
N TYR A 73 23.31 -9.33 1.47
CA TYR A 73 21.96 -9.90 1.60
C TYR A 73 21.17 -9.87 0.29
N GLY A 74 21.70 -9.28 -0.77
CA GLY A 74 20.93 -8.99 -1.98
C GLY A 74 19.89 -7.90 -1.73
N THR A 75 19.01 -7.73 -2.72
CA THR A 75 17.97 -6.68 -2.71
C THR A 75 16.56 -7.24 -2.53
N VAL A 76 16.42 -8.57 -2.50
CA VAL A 76 15.15 -9.26 -2.35
C VAL A 76 14.83 -9.54 -0.88
N PRO A 77 13.55 -9.52 -0.47
CA PRO A 77 13.18 -9.91 0.90
C PRO A 77 13.62 -11.34 1.22
N ILE A 78 14.14 -11.54 2.43
CA ILE A 78 14.61 -12.82 2.94
C ILE A 78 13.64 -13.31 4.02
N GLY A 79 12.97 -14.43 3.78
CA GLY A 79 12.09 -15.08 4.75
C GLY A 79 12.72 -16.31 5.40
N GLY A 80 11.93 -17.02 6.21
CA GLY A 80 12.29 -18.34 6.76
C GLY A 80 13.43 -18.29 7.77
N GLU A 81 14.19 -19.39 7.88
CA GLU A 81 15.24 -19.52 8.89
C GLU A 81 16.35 -18.47 8.72
N ARG A 82 16.71 -18.14 7.48
CA ARG A 82 17.72 -17.11 7.22
C ARG A 82 17.33 -15.75 7.79
N ALA A 83 16.06 -15.36 7.73
CA ALA A 83 15.59 -14.13 8.37
C ALA A 83 15.70 -14.20 9.89
N ARG A 84 15.35 -15.36 10.48
CA ARG A 84 15.46 -15.59 11.92
C ARG A 84 16.91 -15.53 12.39
N GLU A 85 17.85 -16.09 11.64
CA GLU A 85 19.29 -16.01 11.92
C GLU A 85 19.77 -14.55 11.92
N ILE A 86 19.37 -13.76 10.92
CA ILE A 86 19.72 -12.33 10.83
C ILE A 86 19.19 -11.56 12.05
N PHE A 87 17.92 -11.75 12.42
CA PHE A 87 17.33 -11.07 13.58
C PHE A 87 17.87 -11.59 14.92
N ARG A 88 18.27 -12.86 15.01
CA ARG A 88 18.90 -13.42 16.20
C ARG A 88 20.31 -12.86 16.40
N ALA A 89 21.06 -12.69 15.31
CA ALA A 89 22.38 -12.10 15.33
C ALA A 89 22.35 -10.61 15.71
N ASP A 90 21.33 -9.87 15.24
CA ASP A 90 21.15 -8.45 15.57
C ASP A 90 19.65 -8.06 15.59
N PRO A 91 19.02 -8.10 16.78
CA PRO A 91 17.60 -7.77 16.95
C PRO A 91 17.26 -6.32 16.60
N SER A 92 18.23 -5.40 16.64
CA SER A 92 17.99 -3.96 16.39
C SER A 92 17.54 -3.70 14.94
N ARG A 93 17.84 -4.64 14.03
CA ARG A 93 17.49 -4.58 12.60
C ARG A 93 16.00 -4.59 12.33
N ILE A 94 15.19 -5.16 13.23
CA ILE A 94 13.77 -5.45 12.95
C ILE A 94 12.97 -4.19 12.62
N GLY A 95 13.20 -3.08 13.33
CA GLY A 95 12.49 -1.83 13.07
C GLY A 95 12.86 -1.18 11.72
N ALA A 96 14.15 -1.22 11.35
CA ALA A 96 14.60 -0.73 10.05
C ALA A 96 14.12 -1.61 8.89
N SER A 97 14.15 -2.94 9.08
CA SER A 97 13.56 -3.92 8.17
C SER A 97 12.07 -3.65 7.95
N ALA A 98 11.29 -3.49 9.03
CA ALA A 98 9.87 -3.21 8.94
C ALA A 98 9.55 -1.92 8.19
N ARG A 99 10.34 -0.84 8.36
CA ARG A 99 10.17 0.40 7.58
C ARG A 99 10.28 0.14 6.08
N ARG A 100 11.27 -0.65 5.66
CA ARG A 100 11.44 -1.04 4.25
C ARG A 100 10.32 -1.98 3.79
N GLY A 101 9.86 -2.90 4.65
CA GLY A 101 8.70 -3.75 4.40
C GLY A 101 7.42 -2.94 4.15
N VAL A 102 7.16 -1.93 4.96
CA VAL A 102 6.04 -0.98 4.78
C VAL A 102 6.15 -0.25 3.44
N GLN A 103 7.33 0.23 3.07
CA GLN A 103 7.53 0.88 1.76
C GLN A 103 7.26 -0.07 0.60
N ARG A 104 7.66 -1.33 0.72
CA ARG A 104 7.34 -2.36 -0.27
C ARG A 104 5.85 -2.66 -0.34
N LEU A 105 5.14 -2.69 0.79
CA LEU A 105 3.68 -2.80 0.83
C LEU A 105 3.01 -1.62 0.11
N PHE A 106 3.45 -0.39 0.38
CA PHE A 106 2.96 0.79 -0.34
C PHE A 106 3.25 0.73 -1.84
N ALA A 107 4.38 0.15 -2.25
CA ALA A 107 4.68 -0.07 -3.67
C ALA A 107 3.77 -1.10 -4.36
N HIS A 108 2.93 -1.81 -3.58
CA HIS A 108 1.93 -2.76 -4.08
C HIS A 108 0.50 -2.30 -3.74
N GLY A 109 0.26 -1.00 -3.57
CA GLY A 109 -1.10 -0.50 -3.29
C GLY A 109 -1.67 -0.90 -1.93
N THR A 110 -0.86 -1.48 -1.04
CA THR A 110 -1.33 -1.93 0.27
C THR A 110 -1.50 -0.73 1.20
N VAL A 111 -2.66 -0.65 1.83
CA VAL A 111 -3.02 0.44 2.74
C VAL A 111 -3.48 -0.06 4.11
N ALA A 112 -3.68 -1.37 4.22
CA ALA A 112 -4.03 -2.06 5.45
C ALA A 112 -3.27 -3.39 5.54
N VAL A 113 -3.00 -3.84 6.76
CA VAL A 113 -2.48 -5.18 7.04
C VAL A 113 -3.40 -5.91 8.01
N ALA A 114 -3.41 -7.23 7.93
CA ALA A 114 -4.03 -8.08 8.94
C ALA A 114 -2.98 -8.94 9.67
N GLY A 115 -3.42 -9.50 10.80
CA GLY A 115 -2.56 -10.26 11.70
C GLY A 115 -1.98 -9.38 12.81
N GLU A 116 -1.73 -10.00 13.96
CA GLU A 116 -1.25 -9.33 15.16
C GLU A 116 0.26 -9.08 15.07
N LEU A 117 0.67 -7.81 15.06
CA LEU A 117 2.08 -7.42 15.21
C LEU A 117 2.45 -7.45 16.69
N ARG A 118 3.41 -8.30 17.04
CA ARG A 118 3.83 -8.54 18.43
C ARG A 118 5.08 -7.76 18.80
N VAL A 119 5.90 -7.40 17.81
CA VAL A 119 7.11 -6.63 18.02
C VAL A 119 6.76 -5.15 18.10
N ARG A 120 6.93 -4.54 19.27
CA ARG A 120 6.58 -3.14 19.54
C ARG A 120 7.13 -2.16 18.49
N ALA A 121 8.42 -2.30 18.14
CA ALA A 121 9.07 -1.45 17.14
C ALA A 121 8.41 -1.56 15.75
N VAL A 122 7.88 -2.74 15.39
CA VAL A 122 7.21 -2.99 14.12
C VAL A 122 5.80 -2.41 14.13
N LEU A 123 5.06 -2.59 15.23
CA LEU A 123 3.75 -1.98 15.44
C LEU A 123 3.82 -0.45 15.34
N GLU A 124 4.79 0.18 16.00
CA GLU A 124 4.99 1.63 15.94
C GLU A 124 5.30 2.12 14.52
N VAL A 125 6.12 1.38 13.78
CA VAL A 125 6.43 1.67 12.37
C VAL A 125 5.16 1.60 11.51
N ALA A 126 4.35 0.57 11.66
CA ALA A 126 3.10 0.40 10.91
C ALA A 126 2.06 1.48 11.26
N GLN A 127 1.90 1.81 12.54
CA GLN A 127 0.99 2.87 12.99
C GLN A 127 1.42 4.25 12.45
N ARG A 128 2.70 4.61 12.59
CA ARG A 128 3.22 5.91 12.12
C ARG A 128 3.22 6.04 10.61
N SER A 129 3.26 4.93 9.86
CA SER A 129 3.15 4.99 8.40
C SER A 129 1.72 5.27 7.93
N GLY A 130 0.71 5.01 8.77
CA GLY A 130 -0.71 5.19 8.48
C GLY A 130 -1.41 3.92 7.97
N LEU A 131 -0.73 2.76 7.97
CA LEU A 131 -1.37 1.49 7.65
C LEU A 131 -2.55 1.26 8.59
N ALA A 132 -3.70 0.90 8.01
CA ALA A 132 -4.82 0.41 8.80
C ALA A 132 -4.58 -1.04 9.25
N PHE A 133 -5.23 -1.41 10.34
CA PHE A 133 -5.29 -2.79 10.83
C PHE A 133 -6.69 -3.33 10.59
N ALA A 134 -6.77 -4.54 10.03
CA ALA A 134 -8.03 -5.23 9.80
C ALA A 134 -7.96 -6.66 10.33
N ALA A 135 -9.13 -7.28 10.51
CA ALA A 135 -9.22 -8.70 10.80
C ALA A 135 -8.65 -9.50 9.62
N ARG A 136 -8.02 -10.64 9.94
CA ARG A 136 -7.53 -11.56 8.92
C ARG A 136 -8.74 -12.23 8.25
N PRO A 137 -8.77 -12.32 6.90
CA PRO A 137 -9.80 -13.10 6.21
C PRO A 137 -9.76 -14.56 6.65
N ASP A 138 -10.92 -15.22 6.70
CA ASP A 138 -11.03 -16.63 7.10
C ASP A 138 -10.19 -17.55 6.21
N ARG A 139 -10.14 -17.23 4.91
CA ARG A 139 -9.30 -17.92 3.93
C ARG A 139 -8.17 -17.02 3.46
N LEU A 140 -6.95 -17.45 3.73
CA LEU A 140 -5.74 -16.76 3.31
C LEU A 140 -5.46 -16.96 1.80
N PRO A 141 -5.15 -15.88 1.06
CA PRO A 141 -4.84 -15.93 -0.36
C PRO A 141 -3.40 -16.40 -0.64
N GLY A 142 -3.23 -17.66 -1.01
CA GLY A 142 -1.94 -18.20 -1.47
C GLY A 142 -0.82 -18.11 -0.43
N PRO A 143 0.45 -18.16 -0.86
CA PRO A 143 1.59 -18.03 0.05
C PRO A 143 1.82 -16.57 0.48
N VAL A 144 2.61 -16.39 1.55
CA VAL A 144 3.08 -15.08 2.01
C VAL A 144 3.76 -14.35 0.84
N SER A 145 3.23 -13.17 0.49
CA SER A 145 3.82 -12.31 -0.54
C SER A 145 3.31 -10.88 -0.41
N LEU A 146 3.98 -9.93 -1.07
CA LEU A 146 3.54 -8.54 -1.15
C LEU A 146 2.28 -8.35 -2.02
N SER A 147 2.01 -9.29 -2.92
CA SER A 147 0.86 -9.28 -3.84
C SER A 147 0.20 -10.67 -3.87
N PRO A 148 -0.42 -11.10 -2.76
CA PRO A 148 -1.02 -12.42 -2.69
C PRO A 148 -2.19 -12.54 -3.67
N ARG A 149 -2.46 -13.75 -4.16
CA ARG A 149 -3.53 -14.01 -5.13
C ARG A 149 -4.57 -14.96 -4.53
N PRO A 150 -5.86 -14.58 -4.52
CA PRO A 150 -6.44 -13.32 -5.00
C PRO A 150 -6.06 -12.10 -4.14
N LEU A 151 -6.07 -10.90 -4.75
CA LEU A 151 -5.91 -9.64 -4.03
C LEU A 151 -7.12 -9.40 -3.11
N VAL A 152 -6.90 -8.80 -1.94
CA VAL A 152 -7.97 -8.45 -1.00
C VAL A 152 -8.20 -6.94 -1.06
N LEU A 153 -9.25 -6.53 -1.77
CA LEU A 153 -9.65 -5.13 -1.81
C LEU A 153 -10.39 -4.74 -0.53
N LEU A 154 -10.09 -3.56 -0.02
CA LEU A 154 -10.95 -2.93 1.00
C LEU A 154 -12.29 -2.49 0.39
N PRO A 155 -13.29 -2.17 1.23
CA PRO A 155 -14.53 -1.54 0.76
C PRO A 155 -14.24 -0.30 -0.09
N ALA A 156 -15.17 0.01 -1.00
CA ALA A 156 -15.04 1.17 -1.88
C ALA A 156 -14.85 2.47 -1.08
N PRO A 157 -14.06 3.42 -1.59
CA PRO A 157 -13.92 4.72 -0.95
C PRO A 157 -15.28 5.42 -0.86
N THR A 158 -15.50 6.17 0.22
CA THR A 158 -16.75 6.91 0.47
C THR A 158 -16.44 8.36 0.81
N VAL A 159 -17.32 9.28 0.41
CA VAL A 159 -17.22 10.70 0.77
C VAL A 159 -17.29 10.84 2.30
N GLY A 160 -16.41 11.68 2.85
CA GLY A 160 -16.19 11.83 4.30
C GLY A 160 -15.32 10.72 4.91
N GLY A 161 -15.11 9.61 4.21
CA GLY A 161 -14.24 8.51 4.63
C GLY A 161 -12.75 8.87 4.59
N PRO A 162 -11.87 8.00 5.14
CA PRO A 162 -10.43 8.23 5.11
C PRO A 162 -9.91 8.21 3.67
N ALA A 163 -9.02 9.15 3.33
CA ALA A 163 -8.33 9.21 2.05
C ALA A 163 -7.29 8.08 1.97
N ARG A 164 -7.78 6.91 1.56
CA ARG A 164 -7.04 5.66 1.48
C ARG A 164 -7.41 4.91 0.21
N PHE A 165 -6.53 4.95 -0.78
CA PHE A 165 -6.75 4.32 -2.08
C PHE A 165 -5.42 4.05 -2.79
N ALA A 166 -5.47 3.27 -3.85
CA ALA A 166 -4.33 2.98 -4.70
C ALA A 166 -4.70 3.12 -6.17
N VAL A 167 -3.69 3.38 -7.00
CA VAL A 167 -3.81 3.47 -8.45
C VAL A 167 -2.90 2.42 -9.07
N PHE A 168 -3.45 1.66 -10.03
CA PHE A 168 -2.76 0.58 -10.71
C PHE A 168 -2.72 0.86 -12.20
N ASP A 169 -1.53 0.80 -12.80
CA ASP A 169 -1.29 1.01 -14.23
C ASP A 169 -1.72 -0.21 -15.05
N VAL A 170 -3.03 -0.35 -15.16
CA VAL A 170 -3.74 -1.38 -15.92
C VAL A 170 -4.99 -0.74 -16.52
N PRO A 171 -5.52 -1.28 -17.64
CA PRO A 171 -6.69 -0.70 -18.29
C PRO A 171 -7.98 -0.89 -17.48
N ASP A 172 -8.10 -1.97 -16.71
CA ASP A 172 -9.31 -2.32 -15.96
C ASP A 172 -9.02 -3.28 -14.80
N ARG A 173 -10.08 -3.65 -14.06
CA ARG A 173 -9.99 -4.59 -12.93
C ARG A 173 -9.55 -5.99 -13.34
N ALA A 174 -9.88 -6.46 -14.55
CA ALA A 174 -9.43 -7.76 -15.03
C ALA A 174 -7.91 -7.75 -15.28
N GLY A 175 -7.37 -6.66 -15.80
CA GLY A 175 -5.95 -6.39 -15.89
C GLY A 175 -5.25 -6.44 -14.53
N LEU A 176 -5.85 -5.81 -13.50
CA LEU A 176 -5.32 -5.88 -12.13
C LEU A 176 -5.28 -7.32 -11.60
N VAL A 177 -6.32 -8.12 -11.84
CA VAL A 177 -6.35 -9.54 -11.41
C VAL A 177 -5.27 -10.36 -12.10
N ALA A 178 -5.06 -10.15 -13.41
CA ALA A 178 -4.08 -10.90 -14.18
C ALA A 178 -2.63 -10.54 -13.81
N GLN A 179 -2.33 -9.25 -13.71
CA GLN A 179 -0.98 -8.75 -13.52
C GLN A 179 -0.60 -8.64 -12.03
N GLY A 180 -1.57 -8.40 -11.15
CA GLY A 180 -1.39 -8.28 -9.72
C GLY A 180 -0.93 -6.88 -9.28
N ALA A 181 -0.68 -6.75 -7.98
CA ALA A 181 -0.49 -5.45 -7.33
C ALA A 181 0.86 -4.79 -7.62
N GLY A 182 1.79 -5.49 -8.28
CA GLY A 182 3.06 -4.91 -8.74
C GLY A 182 2.89 -3.82 -9.81
N THR A 183 1.68 -3.68 -10.37
CA THR A 183 1.29 -2.60 -11.30
C THR A 183 0.94 -1.28 -10.60
N CYS A 184 1.03 -1.22 -9.26
CA CYS A 184 0.73 -0.03 -8.50
C CYS A 184 1.65 1.14 -8.91
N VAL A 185 1.08 2.32 -9.16
CA VAL A 185 1.81 3.55 -9.46
C VAL A 185 1.56 4.67 -8.44
N ALA A 186 0.54 4.53 -7.60
CA ALA A 186 0.32 5.46 -6.49
C ALA A 186 -0.38 4.78 -5.32
N THR A 187 0.06 5.09 -4.11
CA THR A 187 -0.64 4.71 -2.88
C THR A 187 -0.85 5.95 -2.03
N VAL A 188 -2.09 6.18 -1.61
CA VAL A 188 -2.48 7.30 -0.77
C VAL A 188 -3.00 6.76 0.56
N VAL A 189 -2.48 7.32 1.66
CA VAL A 189 -2.86 6.93 3.02
C VAL A 189 -2.96 8.20 3.87
N ALA A 190 -4.11 8.40 4.53
CA ALA A 190 -4.41 9.61 5.29
C ALA A 190 -4.15 10.88 4.44
N GLY A 191 -4.53 10.83 3.17
CA GLY A 191 -4.35 11.91 2.20
C GLY A 191 -2.92 12.20 1.75
N ARG A 192 -1.92 11.47 2.28
CA ARG A 192 -0.52 11.58 1.86
C ARG A 192 -0.24 10.59 0.74
N LEU A 193 0.41 11.06 -0.32
CA LEU A 193 0.98 10.20 -1.36
C LEU A 193 2.22 9.48 -0.79
N VAL A 194 2.02 8.28 -0.24
CA VAL A 194 3.07 7.49 0.44
C VAL A 194 3.90 6.64 -0.51
N TYR A 195 3.41 6.40 -1.72
CA TYR A 195 4.16 5.80 -2.81
C TYR A 195 3.80 6.47 -4.13
N ARG A 196 4.83 6.67 -4.96
CA ARG A 196 4.71 7.12 -6.35
C ARG A 196 5.66 6.27 -7.18
N GLY A 197 5.08 5.44 -8.03
CA GLY A 197 5.79 4.72 -9.09
C GLY A 197 6.29 5.70 -10.15
N ARG A 198 7.31 5.26 -10.89
CA ARG A 198 7.80 5.99 -12.07
C ARG A 198 7.03 5.57 -13.29
#